data_AF-A0A8B8UQ21-F1
#
_entry.id   AF-A0A8B8UQ21-F1
#
_cell.length_a   1.000
_cell.length_b   1.000
_cell.length_c   1.000
_cell.angle_alpha   90.00
_cell.angle_beta   90.00
_cell.angle_gamma   90.00
#
_symmetry.space_group_name_H-M   'P 1'
#
loop_
_entity.id
_entity.type
_entity.pdbx_description
1 polymer ?
#
loop_
_entity_poly.entity_id
_entity_poly.type
_entity_poly.pdbx_seq_one_letter_code
_entity_poly.pdbx_strand_id
1 'polypeptide(L)'
;MSRGKLEHMDQKETSEVNWIICFALIQFRNPTLWKKTLSRKRGDVENVSTLRNEKNLKINPRENSKQIYKWVAPFQNGFLNNKSLFAHLEPIYNFICQNKCKTFEDAIDLKELQSFSQDISTADINNWFLPRYKILLKILSLKTKGIDLKGISQVFQTFQVLFVSHYSHRLDSDSSFKRTLVDVHVFNFIAKFLFNRILLKKNQNDPKWLQKFYDQEDGNHLSDKVDYKLLCSLHFTTIYSIINIQLTKIKTNQTLEPQISEYISVLRLIDHILAIVESLIHVLIRFLSKHKLICINQKKAYCRIFLEREMGLKKSYLKNFYSVISSIPEKELKGLLKIVKVVILSLLEALESIEWKHLTAFLEKFPAHEISLQKKRTYIQAALLMTAERNLIARFRLSRWFNKTENI
;
A
#
# COMPACT_ATOMS: atom_id res chain seq x y z
N MET A 1 0.12 44.51 -45.66
CA MET A 1 -0.35 43.32 -44.91
C MET A 1 0.63 43.06 -43.77
N SER A 2 0.17 43.07 -42.52
CA SER A 2 1.00 43.18 -41.32
C SER A 2 1.63 41.85 -40.88
N ARG A 3 2.94 41.87 -40.59
CA ARG A 3 3.73 40.77 -39.97
C ARG A 3 3.08 40.19 -38.70
N GLY A 4 2.30 40.99 -37.97
CA GLY A 4 1.59 40.54 -36.76
C GLY A 4 0.42 39.57 -37.01
N LYS A 5 -0.06 39.40 -38.26
CA LYS A 5 -1.08 38.37 -38.58
C LYS A 5 -0.48 37.00 -38.90
N LEU A 6 0.74 36.93 -39.43
CA LEU A 6 1.42 35.66 -39.68
C LEU A 6 1.91 35.00 -38.38
N GLU A 7 2.55 35.76 -37.49
CA GLU A 7 3.03 35.22 -36.20
C GLU A 7 1.87 34.74 -35.30
N HIS A 8 0.72 35.42 -35.36
CA HIS A 8 -0.48 34.99 -34.64
C HIS A 8 -1.18 33.76 -35.26
N MET A 9 -1.04 33.55 -36.58
CA MET A 9 -1.54 32.35 -37.27
C MET A 9 -0.64 31.15 -37.00
N ASP A 10 0.69 31.31 -37.09
CA ASP A 10 1.65 30.24 -36.81
C ASP A 10 1.61 29.79 -35.34
N GLN A 11 1.41 30.71 -34.39
CA GLN A 11 1.19 30.38 -32.98
C GLN A 11 -0.17 29.71 -32.73
N LYS A 12 -1.20 30.03 -33.52
CA LYS A 12 -2.51 29.36 -33.44
C LYS A 12 -2.46 27.95 -34.00
N GLU A 13 -1.83 27.75 -35.16
CA GLU A 13 -1.69 26.44 -35.79
C GLU A 13 -0.82 25.50 -34.95
N THR A 14 0.31 25.99 -34.41
CA THR A 14 1.11 25.20 -33.46
C THR A 14 0.35 24.88 -32.17
N SER A 15 -0.46 25.81 -31.66
CA SER A 15 -1.37 25.55 -30.53
C SER A 15 -2.42 24.49 -30.84
N GLU A 16 -3.11 24.58 -31.99
CA GLU A 16 -4.15 23.64 -32.38
C GLU A 16 -3.59 22.24 -32.65
N VAL A 17 -2.44 22.14 -33.33
CA VAL A 17 -1.73 20.87 -33.52
C VAL A 17 -1.31 20.27 -32.18
N ASN A 18 -0.81 21.08 -31.24
CA ASN A 18 -0.48 20.61 -29.89
C ASN A 18 -1.71 20.12 -29.13
N TRP A 19 -2.85 20.79 -29.25
CA TRP A 19 -4.12 20.33 -28.67
C TRP A 19 -4.62 19.05 -29.33
N ILE A 20 -4.54 18.92 -30.65
CA ILE A 20 -4.90 17.70 -31.40
C ILE A 20 -4.03 16.52 -30.93
N ILE A 21 -2.71 16.74 -30.79
CA ILE A 21 -1.78 15.73 -30.26
C ILE A 21 -2.13 15.40 -28.80
N CYS A 22 -2.43 16.39 -27.96
CA CYS A 22 -2.85 16.17 -26.58
C CYS A 22 -4.16 15.37 -26.50
N PHE A 23 -5.15 15.70 -27.32
CA PHE A 23 -6.43 14.99 -27.36
C PHE A 23 -6.29 13.57 -27.93
N ALA A 24 -5.45 13.38 -28.95
CA ALA A 24 -5.12 12.07 -29.48
C ALA A 24 -4.39 11.21 -28.43
N LEU A 25 -3.45 11.79 -27.68
CA LEU A 25 -2.78 11.12 -26.55
C LEU A 25 -3.77 10.77 -25.43
N ILE A 26 -4.68 11.67 -25.06
CA ILE A 26 -5.72 11.41 -24.05
C ILE A 26 -6.65 10.28 -24.52
N GLN A 27 -7.09 10.32 -25.78
CA GLN A 27 -7.93 9.28 -26.39
C GLN A 27 -7.24 7.92 -26.44
N PHE A 28 -5.96 7.89 -26.83
CA PHE A 28 -5.18 6.66 -26.91
C PHE A 28 -4.90 6.07 -25.53
N ARG A 29 -4.61 6.93 -24.54
CA ARG A 29 -4.30 6.51 -23.16
C ARG A 29 -5.52 6.08 -22.36
N ASN A 30 -6.69 6.68 -22.60
CA ASN A 30 -7.92 6.36 -21.86
C ASN A 30 -9.16 6.35 -22.77
N PRO A 31 -9.31 5.34 -23.65
CA PRO A 31 -10.41 5.29 -24.61
C PRO A 31 -11.79 5.23 -23.91
N THR A 32 -11.88 4.58 -22.74
CA THR A 32 -13.13 4.46 -21.97
C THR A 32 -13.55 5.79 -21.34
N LEU A 33 -12.60 6.49 -20.71
CA LEU A 33 -12.83 7.81 -20.11
C LEU A 33 -13.14 8.86 -21.18
N TRP A 34 -12.44 8.78 -22.33
CA TRP A 34 -12.69 9.62 -23.50
C TRP A 34 -14.10 9.41 -24.06
N LYS A 35 -14.53 8.16 -24.25
CA LYS A 35 -15.91 7.82 -24.66
C LYS A 35 -16.96 8.32 -23.66
N LYS A 36 -16.74 8.17 -22.36
CA LYS A 36 -17.63 8.73 -21.30
C LYS A 36 -17.68 10.26 -21.33
N THR A 37 -16.58 10.92 -21.70
CA THR A 37 -16.48 12.39 -21.76
C THR A 37 -17.16 12.95 -23.01
N LEU A 38 -17.04 12.25 -24.15
CA LEU A 38 -17.70 12.59 -25.41
C LEU A 38 -19.22 12.35 -25.36
N SER A 39 -19.64 11.24 -24.76
CA SER A 39 -21.08 10.92 -24.57
C SER A 39 -21.78 11.89 -23.61
N ARG A 40 -21.05 12.54 -22.68
CA ARG A 40 -21.59 13.64 -21.86
C ARG A 40 -21.76 14.97 -22.61
N LYS A 41 -21.12 15.14 -23.77
CA LYS A 41 -21.15 16.39 -24.55
C LYS A 41 -22.03 16.33 -25.81
N ARG A 42 -22.27 15.16 -26.37
CA ARG A 42 -23.25 14.98 -27.46
C ARG A 42 -24.57 14.51 -26.85
N GLY A 43 -25.52 15.44 -26.72
CA GLY A 43 -26.92 15.07 -26.58
C GLY A 43 -27.37 14.34 -27.84
N ASP A 44 -27.80 13.09 -27.63
CA ASP A 44 -28.46 12.13 -28.54
C ASP A 44 -27.62 11.72 -29.78
N VAL A 45 -27.53 10.42 -30.13
CA VAL A 45 -28.59 9.63 -30.76
C VAL A 45 -28.47 8.13 -30.37
N GLU A 46 -29.60 7.60 -29.90
CA GLU A 46 -30.09 6.20 -29.95
C GLU A 46 -29.25 5.06 -29.34
N ASN A 47 -29.57 4.74 -28.08
CA ASN A 47 -30.35 3.55 -27.65
C ASN A 47 -30.01 3.28 -26.19
N VAL A 48 -30.53 4.13 -25.31
CA VAL A 48 -30.40 3.98 -23.86
C VAL A 48 -31.78 4.18 -23.23
N SER A 49 -32.73 3.35 -23.65
CA SER A 49 -34.01 3.18 -22.94
C SER A 49 -33.86 2.38 -21.63
N THR A 50 -32.64 1.96 -21.26
CA THR A 50 -32.38 1.12 -20.08
C THR A 50 -31.65 1.80 -18.91
N LEU A 51 -31.22 3.07 -18.99
CA LEU A 51 -30.52 3.75 -17.88
C LEU A 51 -31.29 4.92 -17.24
N ARG A 52 -32.59 5.11 -17.54
CA ARG A 52 -33.36 6.26 -17.04
C ARG A 52 -34.09 6.07 -15.70
N ASN A 53 -33.77 5.02 -14.93
CA ASN A 53 -34.40 4.77 -13.64
C ASN A 53 -33.48 4.90 -12.41
N GLU A 54 -32.42 5.71 -12.48
CA GLU A 54 -31.76 6.20 -11.26
C GLU A 54 -31.82 7.73 -11.19
N LYS A 55 -32.98 8.23 -10.76
CA LYS A 55 -33.07 9.54 -10.11
C LYS A 55 -32.26 9.45 -8.82
N ASN A 56 -30.95 9.72 -8.85
CA ASN A 56 -30.20 10.27 -7.72
C ASN A 56 -28.77 10.70 -8.13
N LEU A 57 -28.49 11.98 -7.89
CA LEU A 57 -27.17 12.63 -7.85
C LEU A 57 -26.48 12.93 -9.20
N LYS A 58 -26.85 14.06 -9.81
CA LYS A 58 -25.95 14.82 -10.71
C LYS A 58 -24.78 15.37 -9.89
N ILE A 59 -23.72 14.58 -9.70
CA ILE A 59 -22.49 15.03 -9.02
C ILE A 59 -21.60 15.73 -10.05
N ASN A 60 -21.37 17.04 -9.86
CA ASN A 60 -20.56 17.86 -10.76
C ASN A 60 -19.06 17.66 -10.46
N PRO A 61 -18.23 17.12 -11.38
CA PRO A 61 -16.81 16.83 -11.12
C PRO A 61 -15.98 18.07 -10.74
N ARG A 62 -16.41 19.26 -11.17
CA ARG A 62 -15.77 20.56 -10.83
C ARG A 62 -16.00 21.00 -9.39
N GLU A 63 -17.05 20.51 -8.72
CA GLU A 63 -17.33 20.84 -7.32
C GLU A 63 -16.55 19.92 -6.38
N ASN A 64 -16.46 18.63 -6.71
CA ASN A 64 -15.66 17.66 -5.96
C ASN A 64 -14.16 17.97 -6.01
N SER A 65 -13.64 18.40 -7.16
CA SER A 65 -12.22 18.75 -7.26
C SER A 65 -11.85 19.96 -6.39
N LYS A 66 -12.77 20.87 -6.07
CA LYS A 66 -12.54 21.95 -5.08
C LYS A 66 -12.57 21.45 -3.64
N GLN A 67 -13.24 20.32 -3.39
CA GLN A 67 -13.45 19.78 -2.06
C GLN A 67 -12.19 19.12 -1.50
N ILE A 68 -11.39 18.43 -2.33
CA ILE A 68 -10.10 17.86 -1.91
C ILE A 68 -9.14 18.94 -1.36
N TYR A 69 -9.15 20.14 -1.96
CA TYR A 69 -8.37 21.29 -1.46
C TYR A 69 -8.84 21.79 -0.10
N LYS A 70 -10.15 21.75 0.17
CA LYS A 70 -10.69 22.11 1.49
C LYS A 70 -10.20 21.13 2.56
N TRP A 71 -10.17 19.83 2.24
CA TRP A 71 -9.72 18.80 3.17
C TRP A 71 -8.24 18.90 3.53
N VAL A 72 -7.41 19.37 2.60
CA VAL A 72 -5.98 19.59 2.85
C VAL A 72 -5.64 21.02 3.25
N ALA A 73 -6.61 21.93 3.35
CA ALA A 73 -6.39 23.32 3.76
C ALA A 73 -5.68 23.43 5.13
N PRO A 74 -6.00 22.61 6.16
CA PRO A 74 -5.24 22.59 7.42
C PRO A 74 -3.76 22.22 7.24
N PHE A 75 -3.41 21.59 6.12
CA PHE A 75 -2.07 21.13 5.76
C PHE A 75 -1.52 21.82 4.51
N GLN A 76 -2.04 23.00 4.17
CA GLN A 76 -1.75 23.71 2.91
C GLN A 76 -0.25 23.86 2.64
N ASN A 77 0.55 24.21 3.66
CA ASN A 77 2.00 24.37 3.53
C ASN A 77 2.75 23.07 3.19
N GLY A 78 2.17 21.91 3.48
CA GLY A 78 2.72 20.60 3.16
C GLY A 78 2.20 20.03 1.85
N PHE A 79 0.90 20.17 1.59
CA PHE A 79 0.23 19.52 0.46
C PHE A 79 0.18 20.39 -0.79
N LEU A 80 0.05 21.71 -0.64
CA LEU A 80 -0.12 22.65 -1.75
C LEU A 80 1.17 23.42 -2.07
N ASN A 81 2.30 23.03 -1.48
CA ASN A 81 3.62 23.56 -1.84
C ASN A 81 4.06 23.16 -3.25
N ASN A 82 3.46 22.11 -3.82
CA ASN A 82 3.62 21.74 -5.22
C ASN A 82 2.22 21.42 -5.79
N LYS A 83 1.57 22.46 -6.33
CA LYS A 83 0.19 22.36 -6.83
C LYS A 83 0.06 21.43 -8.03
N SER A 84 1.09 21.34 -8.89
CA SER A 84 1.04 20.46 -10.06
C SER A 84 1.01 18.99 -9.64
N LEU A 85 1.87 18.59 -8.69
CA LEU A 85 1.84 17.22 -8.15
C LEU A 85 0.52 16.93 -7.42
N PHE A 86 -0.01 17.88 -6.65
CA PHE A 86 -1.29 17.70 -5.98
C PHE A 86 -2.46 17.53 -6.96
N ALA A 87 -2.45 18.23 -8.10
CA ALA A 87 -3.52 18.17 -9.11
C ALA A 87 -3.73 16.76 -9.68
N HIS A 88 -2.70 15.90 -9.69
CA HIS A 88 -2.84 14.50 -10.10
C HIS A 88 -3.77 13.67 -9.19
N LEU A 89 -4.07 14.14 -7.98
CA LEU A 89 -5.00 13.48 -7.06
C LEU A 89 -6.46 13.80 -7.36
N GLU A 90 -6.76 14.89 -8.09
CA GLU A 90 -8.15 15.29 -8.37
C GLU A 90 -8.95 14.24 -9.16
N PRO A 91 -8.42 13.64 -10.25
CA PRO A 91 -9.14 12.62 -11.01
C PRO A 91 -9.45 11.40 -10.14
N ILE A 92 -8.50 11.02 -9.28
CA ILE A 92 -8.61 9.88 -8.38
C ILE A 92 -9.66 10.14 -7.30
N TYR A 93 -9.64 11.33 -6.69
CA TYR A 93 -10.63 11.73 -5.68
C TYR A 93 -12.03 11.76 -6.28
N ASN A 94 -12.18 12.33 -7.48
CA ASN A 94 -13.45 12.35 -8.19
C ASN A 94 -13.96 10.94 -8.50
N PHE A 95 -13.08 10.03 -8.90
CA PHE A 95 -13.42 8.62 -9.12
C PHE A 95 -13.95 7.96 -7.84
N ILE A 96 -13.25 8.14 -6.71
CA ILE A 96 -13.68 7.59 -5.41
C ILE A 96 -15.04 8.14 -5.00
N CYS A 97 -15.26 9.45 -5.15
CA CYS A 97 -16.53 10.08 -4.80
C CYS A 97 -17.70 9.62 -5.69
N GLN A 98 -17.44 9.33 -6.96
CA GLN A 98 -18.48 8.93 -7.92
C GLN A 98 -18.87 7.47 -7.80
N ASN A 99 -17.91 6.57 -7.53
CA ASN A 99 -18.17 5.16 -7.70
C ASN A 99 -18.79 4.43 -6.50
N LYS A 100 -18.92 5.05 -5.32
CA LYS A 100 -19.51 4.43 -4.09
C LYS A 100 -19.03 3.00 -3.79
N CYS A 101 -17.92 2.55 -4.37
CA CYS A 101 -17.48 1.17 -4.25
C CYS A 101 -17.01 0.91 -2.82
N LYS A 102 -17.43 -0.23 -2.27
CA LYS A 102 -17.12 -0.61 -0.89
C LYS A 102 -15.67 -1.07 -0.72
N THR A 103 -15.07 -1.61 -1.76
CA THR A 103 -13.67 -2.05 -1.80
C THR A 103 -13.03 -1.59 -3.10
N PHE A 104 -11.70 -1.45 -3.09
CA PHE A 104 -10.93 -1.04 -4.25
C PHE A 104 -10.83 -2.14 -5.31
N GLU A 105 -10.82 -3.40 -4.87
CA GLU A 105 -10.74 -4.58 -5.74
C GLU A 105 -12.00 -4.77 -6.60
N ASP A 106 -13.19 -4.42 -6.09
CA ASP A 106 -14.46 -4.61 -6.80
C ASP A 106 -14.80 -3.47 -7.79
N ALA A 107 -14.06 -2.35 -7.74
CA ALA A 107 -14.48 -1.07 -8.31
C ALA A 107 -13.94 -0.78 -9.72
N ILE A 108 -13.02 -1.58 -10.22
CA ILE A 108 -12.05 -1.10 -11.21
C ILE A 108 -12.10 -1.93 -12.48
N ASP A 109 -12.57 -1.30 -13.56
CA ASP A 109 -12.03 -1.57 -14.88
C ASP A 109 -10.52 -1.28 -14.83
N LEU A 110 -9.69 -2.32 -14.89
CA LEU A 110 -8.23 -2.27 -14.72
C LEU A 110 -7.54 -1.15 -15.51
N LYS A 111 -8.13 -0.76 -16.64
CA LYS A 111 -7.68 0.34 -17.52
C LYS A 111 -7.80 1.72 -16.88
N GLU A 112 -8.88 2.03 -16.19
CA GLU A 112 -9.05 3.34 -15.53
C GLU A 112 -8.03 3.48 -14.39
N LEU A 113 -7.79 2.40 -13.63
CA LEU A 113 -6.79 2.41 -12.58
C LEU A 113 -5.38 2.64 -13.11
N GLN A 114 -4.97 1.92 -14.16
CA GLN A 114 -3.64 2.06 -14.75
C GLN A 114 -3.28 3.52 -15.08
N SER A 115 -4.28 4.30 -15.50
CA SER A 115 -4.11 5.70 -15.92
C SER A 115 -3.68 6.64 -14.79
N PHE A 116 -4.08 6.38 -13.55
CA PHE A 116 -3.88 7.31 -12.44
C PHE A 116 -2.42 7.55 -12.08
N SER A 117 -1.53 6.62 -12.45
CA SER A 117 -0.09 6.71 -12.19
C SER A 117 0.78 6.92 -13.44
N GLN A 118 0.16 7.05 -14.61
CA GLN A 118 0.88 7.01 -15.89
C GLN A 118 1.84 8.20 -16.06
N ASP A 119 1.42 9.40 -15.63
CA ASP A 119 2.19 10.64 -15.79
C ASP A 119 3.00 11.02 -14.53
N ILE A 120 3.14 10.10 -13.56
CA ILE A 120 3.88 10.36 -12.33
C ILE A 120 5.17 9.53 -12.33
N SER A 121 6.30 10.20 -12.11
CA SER A 121 7.60 9.55 -12.01
C SER A 121 7.72 8.76 -10.70
N THR A 122 8.53 7.68 -10.70
CA THR A 122 8.81 6.93 -9.45
C THR A 122 9.49 7.83 -8.41
N ALA A 123 10.28 8.82 -8.84
CA ALA A 123 10.89 9.80 -7.97
C ALA A 123 9.83 10.64 -7.25
N ASP A 124 8.82 11.14 -7.96
CA ASP A 124 7.73 11.91 -7.36
C ASP A 124 6.90 11.06 -6.39
N ILE A 125 6.62 9.80 -6.74
CA ILE A 125 5.94 8.84 -5.85
C ILE A 125 6.70 8.71 -4.53
N ASN A 126 8.02 8.52 -4.58
CA ASN A 126 8.84 8.28 -3.39
C ASN A 126 9.16 9.56 -2.59
N ASN A 127 9.39 10.69 -3.28
CA ASN A 127 9.88 11.92 -2.66
C ASN A 127 8.75 12.88 -2.28
N TRP A 128 7.61 12.82 -2.96
CA TRP A 128 6.50 13.74 -2.74
C TRP A 128 5.26 13.05 -2.20
N PHE A 129 4.74 12.02 -2.89
CA PHE A 129 3.49 11.37 -2.49
C PHE A 129 3.66 10.51 -1.22
N LEU A 130 4.71 9.70 -1.13
CA LEU A 130 4.95 8.79 0.00
C LEU A 130 5.10 9.51 1.35
N PRO A 131 5.86 10.62 1.47
CA PRO A 131 5.91 11.37 2.71
C PRO A 131 4.54 11.90 3.15
N ARG A 132 3.74 12.43 2.21
CA ARG A 132 2.41 12.98 2.49
C ARG A 132 1.40 11.91 2.88
N TYR A 133 1.46 10.76 2.22
CA TYR A 133 0.71 9.57 2.62
C TYR A 133 1.05 9.11 4.04
N LYS A 134 2.34 9.07 4.41
CA LYS A 134 2.76 8.72 5.77
C LYS A 134 2.28 9.72 6.82
N ILE A 135 2.18 11.00 6.46
CA ILE A 135 1.58 12.04 7.31
C ILE A 135 0.09 11.77 7.53
N LEU A 136 -0.68 11.56 6.46
CA LEU A 136 -2.11 11.24 6.57
C LEU A 136 -2.35 9.97 7.37
N LEU A 137 -1.53 8.94 7.13
CA LEU A 137 -1.56 7.69 7.87
C LEU A 137 -1.33 7.91 9.37
N LYS A 138 -0.31 8.70 9.74
CA LYS A 138 -0.04 9.07 11.13
C LYS A 138 -1.24 9.79 11.74
N ILE A 139 -1.79 10.79 11.04
CA ILE A 139 -2.95 11.58 11.50
C ILE A 139 -4.18 10.72 11.73
N LEU A 140 -4.56 9.89 10.76
CA LEU A 140 -5.72 8.99 10.87
C LEU A 140 -5.58 7.95 11.98
N SER A 141 -4.35 7.67 12.40
CA SER A 141 -4.05 6.73 13.47
C SER A 141 -4.01 7.37 14.85
N LEU A 142 -4.19 8.69 14.97
CA LEU A 142 -4.19 9.37 16.26
C LEU A 142 -5.54 9.18 16.95
N LYS A 143 -5.53 8.83 18.24
CA LYS A 143 -6.74 8.79 19.08
C LYS A 143 -7.14 10.20 19.50
N THR A 144 -7.68 10.99 18.56
CA THR A 144 -8.15 12.36 18.81
C THR A 144 -9.67 12.44 18.69
N LYS A 145 -10.30 13.17 19.62
CA LYS A 145 -11.71 13.59 19.53
C LYS A 145 -11.72 14.99 18.89
N GLY A 146 -12.54 15.21 17.86
CA GLY A 146 -12.83 16.55 17.33
C GLY A 146 -12.26 16.92 15.95
N ILE A 147 -11.48 16.07 15.29
CA ILE A 147 -11.08 16.28 13.89
C ILE A 147 -12.10 15.58 12.99
N ASP A 148 -12.60 16.25 11.95
CA ASP A 148 -13.37 15.60 10.89
C ASP A 148 -12.44 14.70 10.05
N LEU A 149 -12.32 13.46 10.51
CA LEU A 149 -11.50 12.44 9.84
C LEU A 149 -12.11 11.98 8.52
N LYS A 150 -13.37 12.30 8.21
CA LYS A 150 -14.03 11.80 7.00
C LYS A 150 -13.37 12.34 5.74
N GLY A 151 -13.13 13.64 5.69
CA GLY A 151 -12.45 14.29 4.56
C GLY A 151 -10.99 13.86 4.42
N ILE A 152 -10.27 13.79 5.54
CA ILE A 152 -8.88 13.32 5.59
C ILE A 152 -8.79 11.85 5.14
N SER A 153 -9.74 11.01 5.55
CA SER A 153 -9.84 9.61 5.13
C SER A 153 -10.07 9.48 3.63
N GLN A 154 -10.89 10.34 3.02
CA GLN A 154 -11.09 10.34 1.57
C GLN A 154 -9.81 10.72 0.82
N VAL A 155 -9.10 11.75 1.30
CA VAL A 155 -7.80 12.13 0.74
C VAL A 155 -6.81 10.98 0.89
N PHE A 156 -6.75 10.33 2.06
CA PHE A 156 -5.90 9.17 2.28
C PHE A 156 -6.20 8.03 1.32
N GLN A 157 -7.48 7.70 1.10
CA GLN A 157 -7.91 6.71 0.10
C GLN A 157 -7.44 7.11 -1.30
N THR A 158 -7.49 8.40 -1.66
CA THR A 158 -6.95 8.90 -2.94
C THR A 158 -5.47 8.57 -3.10
N PHE A 159 -4.66 8.75 -2.05
CA PHE A 159 -3.26 8.33 -2.06
C PHE A 159 -3.13 6.81 -2.17
N GLN A 160 -3.93 6.03 -1.45
CA GLN A 160 -3.91 4.56 -1.54
C GLN A 160 -4.16 4.10 -2.98
N VAL A 161 -5.19 4.62 -3.64
CA VAL A 161 -5.49 4.32 -5.05
C VAL A 161 -4.30 4.66 -5.96
N LEU A 162 -3.66 5.80 -5.76
CA LEU A 162 -2.48 6.18 -6.53
C LEU A 162 -1.33 5.17 -6.36
N PHE A 163 -1.03 4.74 -5.13
CA PHE A 163 0.00 3.73 -4.89
C PHE A 163 -0.39 2.37 -5.48
N VAL A 164 -1.64 1.96 -5.32
CA VAL A 164 -2.10 0.69 -5.91
C VAL A 164 -1.99 0.75 -7.42
N SER A 165 -2.41 1.84 -8.05
CA SER A 165 -2.21 2.09 -9.49
C SER A 165 -0.74 1.91 -9.88
N HIS A 166 0.15 2.64 -9.20
CA HIS A 166 1.57 2.71 -9.54
C HIS A 166 2.29 1.37 -9.41
N TYR A 167 2.06 0.65 -8.31
CA TYR A 167 2.78 -0.58 -8.02
C TYR A 167 2.15 -1.83 -8.67
N SER A 168 0.84 -1.83 -8.95
CA SER A 168 0.19 -2.99 -9.60
C SER A 168 0.36 -3.03 -11.13
N HIS A 169 0.66 -1.90 -11.78
CA HIS A 169 0.78 -1.82 -13.25
C HIS A 169 2.20 -1.77 -13.80
N ARG A 170 3.22 -1.75 -12.95
CA ARG A 170 4.64 -1.71 -13.38
C ARG A 170 5.37 -3.03 -13.16
N LEU A 171 4.67 -4.17 -13.26
CA LEU A 171 5.25 -5.51 -13.06
C LEU A 171 6.34 -5.88 -14.07
N ASP A 172 6.31 -5.27 -15.26
CA ASP A 172 7.32 -5.46 -16.33
C ASP A 172 8.62 -4.72 -16.07
N SER A 173 8.66 -3.87 -15.04
CA SER A 173 9.89 -3.19 -14.64
C SER A 173 10.79 -4.10 -13.81
N ASP A 174 12.10 -3.87 -13.99
CA ASP A 174 13.22 -4.65 -13.50
C ASP A 174 13.08 -5.12 -12.02
N SER A 175 13.78 -6.19 -11.67
CA SER A 175 13.82 -6.80 -10.33
C SER A 175 13.99 -5.80 -9.18
N SER A 176 14.61 -4.65 -9.45
CA SER A 176 14.78 -3.50 -8.57
C SER A 176 13.46 -2.83 -8.14
N PHE A 177 12.43 -2.77 -8.99
CA PHE A 177 11.15 -2.14 -8.67
C PHE A 177 10.30 -3.00 -7.71
N LYS A 178 10.32 -4.32 -7.87
CA LYS A 178 9.64 -5.27 -6.97
C LYS A 178 10.30 -5.28 -5.59
N ARG A 179 11.63 -5.22 -5.57
CA ARG A 179 12.40 -4.98 -4.34
C ARG A 179 12.02 -3.64 -3.70
N THR A 180 11.73 -2.61 -4.49
CA THR A 180 11.29 -1.30 -3.99
C THR A 180 9.95 -1.39 -3.25
N LEU A 181 8.96 -2.16 -3.72
CA LEU A 181 7.68 -2.31 -2.98
C LEU A 181 7.92 -2.88 -1.57
N VAL A 182 8.61 -4.02 -1.47
CA VAL A 182 8.81 -4.69 -0.18
C VAL A 182 9.82 -3.94 0.69
N ASP A 183 10.94 -3.47 0.13
CA ASP A 183 11.95 -2.75 0.91
C ASP A 183 11.46 -1.38 1.36
N VAL A 184 10.70 -0.63 0.55
CA VAL A 184 10.21 0.71 0.90
C VAL A 184 8.95 0.67 1.74
N HIS A 185 7.94 -0.11 1.33
CA HIS A 185 6.62 -0.07 1.97
C HIS A 185 6.43 -1.12 3.06
N VAL A 186 7.21 -2.21 3.07
CA VAL A 186 7.13 -3.17 4.18
C VAL A 186 8.30 -2.94 5.13
N PHE A 187 9.53 -3.18 4.69
CA PHE A 187 10.70 -3.13 5.56
C PHE A 187 10.99 -1.72 6.10
N ASN A 188 11.16 -0.71 5.24
CA ASN A 188 11.47 0.66 5.68
C ASN A 188 10.31 1.30 6.43
N PHE A 189 9.06 0.91 6.14
CA PHE A 189 7.92 1.33 6.95
C PHE A 189 8.09 0.85 8.40
N ILE A 190 8.42 -0.42 8.61
CA ILE A 190 8.60 -0.98 9.95
C ILE A 190 9.86 -0.42 10.61
N ALA A 191 11.00 -0.54 9.95
CA ALA A 191 12.30 -0.18 10.53
C ALA A 191 12.50 1.34 10.67
N LYS A 192 12.20 2.13 9.63
CA LYS A 192 12.50 3.57 9.62
C LYS A 192 11.32 4.43 10.08
N PHE A 193 10.09 4.06 9.74
CA PHE A 193 8.93 4.86 10.10
C PHE A 193 8.37 4.48 11.48
N LEU A 194 8.06 3.20 11.72
CA LEU A 194 7.51 2.76 13.01
C LEU A 194 8.54 2.81 14.14
N PHE A 195 9.67 2.09 13.99
CA PHE A 195 10.65 1.98 15.07
C PHE A 195 11.44 3.30 15.28
N ASN A 196 11.91 3.93 14.20
CA ASN A 196 12.77 5.10 14.36
C ASN A 196 12.05 6.45 14.45
N ARG A 197 10.95 6.67 13.70
CA ARG A 197 10.27 7.98 13.72
C ARG A 197 9.16 8.05 14.75
N ILE A 198 8.27 7.05 14.77
CA ILE A 198 7.11 7.07 15.67
C ILE A 198 7.52 6.70 17.10
N LEU A 199 8.14 5.53 17.31
CA LEU A 199 8.47 5.07 18.66
C LEU A 199 9.50 5.98 19.34
N LEU A 200 10.62 6.29 18.68
CA LEU A 200 11.67 7.14 19.29
C LEU A 200 11.30 8.64 19.29
N LYS A 201 10.09 9.01 18.89
CA LYS A 201 9.62 10.40 18.79
C LYS A 201 10.61 11.33 18.08
N LYS A 202 11.37 10.80 17.10
CA LYS A 202 12.30 11.58 16.27
C LYS A 202 11.51 12.36 15.21
N ASN A 203 10.54 13.16 15.66
CA ASN A 203 9.80 14.14 14.85
C ASN A 203 10.65 15.40 14.58
N GLN A 204 11.94 15.40 14.93
CA GLN A 204 12.86 16.52 14.71
C GLN A 204 12.94 16.96 13.24
N ASN A 205 12.60 16.05 12.30
CA ASN A 205 12.54 16.33 10.87
C ASN A 205 11.10 16.51 10.33
N ASP A 206 10.08 16.40 11.17
CA ASP A 206 8.72 16.73 10.75
C ASP A 206 8.65 18.25 10.54
N PRO A 207 8.03 18.73 9.44
CA PRO A 207 7.93 20.17 9.18
C PRO A 207 7.29 20.91 10.35
N LYS A 208 7.71 22.15 10.63
CA LYS A 208 7.17 22.98 11.73
C LYS A 208 5.64 23.07 11.73
N TRP A 209 5.01 23.11 10.56
CA TRP A 209 3.55 23.15 10.45
C TRP A 209 2.88 21.85 10.92
N LEU A 210 3.57 20.71 10.80
CA LEU A 210 3.11 19.41 11.23
C LEU A 210 3.34 19.22 12.74
N GLN A 211 4.41 19.79 13.28
CA GLN A 211 4.67 19.83 14.73
C GLN A 211 3.55 20.58 15.47
N LYS A 212 3.15 21.76 14.98
CA LYS A 212 2.01 22.53 15.52
C LYS A 212 0.69 21.74 15.56
N PHE A 213 0.52 20.74 14.70
CA PHE A 213 -0.65 19.87 14.71
C PHE A 213 -0.57 18.79 15.79
N TYR A 214 0.64 18.44 16.24
CA TYR A 214 0.87 17.40 17.23
C TYR A 214 1.03 17.93 18.66
N ASP A 215 1.24 19.23 18.83
CA ASP A 215 1.39 19.85 20.14
C ASP A 215 0.00 20.23 20.67
N GLN A 216 -0.39 19.65 21.82
CA GLN A 216 -1.55 20.14 22.58
C GLN A 216 -1.07 21.17 23.61
N GLU A 217 -1.94 22.12 23.96
CA GLU A 217 -1.69 23.11 25.03
C GLU A 217 -1.35 22.44 26.38
N ASP A 218 -1.81 21.21 26.61
CA ASP A 218 -1.62 20.44 27.85
C ASP A 218 -0.23 19.77 28.01
N GLY A 219 0.75 20.10 27.18
CA GLY A 219 2.12 19.55 27.29
C GLY A 219 2.30 18.07 26.92
N ASN A 220 1.21 17.37 26.56
CA ASN A 220 1.26 16.00 26.04
C ASN A 220 1.35 15.99 24.50
N HIS A 221 2.35 15.29 23.95
CA HIS A 221 2.55 15.20 22.50
C HIS A 221 1.55 14.20 21.88
N LEU A 222 0.78 14.59 20.84
CA LEU A 222 -0.18 13.70 20.15
C LEU A 222 0.47 12.39 19.68
N SER A 223 1.79 12.39 19.41
CA SER A 223 2.54 11.20 19.01
C SER A 223 2.41 10.03 20.00
N ASP A 224 2.05 10.31 21.25
CA ASP A 224 1.91 9.30 22.31
C ASP A 224 0.56 8.59 22.25
N LYS A 225 -0.37 9.08 21.41
CA LYS A 225 -1.74 8.56 21.24
C LYS A 225 -1.93 7.81 19.91
N VAL A 226 -0.85 7.40 19.24
CA VAL A 226 -0.94 6.63 17.98
C VAL A 226 -1.49 5.23 18.25
N ASP A 227 -2.58 4.88 17.57
CA ASP A 227 -3.08 3.52 17.47
C ASP A 227 -2.28 2.72 16.43
N TYR A 228 -1.28 1.99 16.89
CA TYR A 228 -0.43 1.17 16.02
C TYR A 228 -1.20 0.09 15.26
N LYS A 229 -2.33 -0.41 15.79
CA LYS A 229 -3.13 -1.44 15.12
C LYS A 229 -3.84 -0.82 13.92
N LEU A 230 -4.51 0.30 14.12
CA LEU A 230 -5.16 1.04 13.03
C LEU A 230 -4.12 1.48 11.98
N LEU A 231 -2.97 1.99 12.43
CA LEU A 231 -1.89 2.43 11.55
C LEU A 231 -1.38 1.30 10.64
N CYS A 232 -1.08 0.12 11.22
CA CYS A 232 -0.59 -1.01 10.44
C CYS A 232 -1.68 -1.57 9.53
N SER A 233 -2.93 -1.63 10.01
CA SER A 233 -4.08 -2.10 9.22
C SER A 233 -4.31 -1.23 7.98
N LEU A 234 -4.37 0.11 8.14
CA LEU A 234 -4.51 1.04 7.02
C LEU A 234 -3.36 0.92 6.02
N HIS A 235 -2.12 0.79 6.51
CA HIS A 235 -0.96 0.71 5.63
C HIS A 235 -0.89 -0.60 4.85
N PHE A 236 -1.04 -1.74 5.52
CA PHE A 236 -0.93 -3.05 4.89
C PHE A 236 -2.14 -3.39 4.03
N THR A 237 -3.27 -2.69 4.21
CA THR A 237 -4.39 -2.70 3.24
C THR A 237 -3.92 -2.34 1.84
N THR A 238 -3.17 -1.25 1.72
CA THR A 238 -2.58 -0.83 0.44
C THR A 238 -1.68 -1.92 -0.16
N ILE A 239 -0.94 -2.66 0.69
CA ILE A 239 0.02 -3.68 0.23
C ILE A 239 -0.68 -4.92 -0.30
N TYR A 240 -1.65 -5.47 0.43
CA TYR A 240 -2.37 -6.64 -0.08
C TYR A 240 -3.25 -6.28 -1.29
N SER A 241 -3.81 -5.07 -1.36
CA SER A 241 -4.56 -4.63 -2.54
C SER A 241 -3.67 -4.52 -3.78
N ILE A 242 -2.41 -4.09 -3.65
CA ILE A 242 -1.44 -4.15 -4.76
C ILE A 242 -1.28 -5.60 -5.26
N ILE A 243 -1.10 -6.55 -4.35
CA ILE A 243 -0.93 -7.97 -4.69
C ILE A 243 -2.20 -8.54 -5.34
N ASN A 244 -3.38 -8.25 -4.78
CA ASN A 244 -4.66 -8.76 -5.29
C ASN A 244 -4.98 -8.23 -6.69
N ILE A 245 -4.72 -6.96 -6.96
CA ILE A 245 -4.89 -6.39 -8.31
C ILE A 245 -3.91 -7.03 -9.29
N GLN A 246 -2.67 -7.28 -8.88
CA GLN A 246 -1.71 -8.02 -9.71
C GLN A 246 -2.22 -9.42 -10.04
N LEU A 247 -2.69 -10.18 -9.05
CA LEU A 247 -3.27 -11.51 -9.26
C LEU A 247 -4.49 -11.48 -10.19
N THR A 248 -5.38 -10.51 -10.00
CA THR A 248 -6.56 -10.32 -10.85
C THR A 248 -6.17 -10.07 -12.30
N LYS A 249 -5.18 -9.20 -12.56
CA LYS A 249 -4.68 -8.92 -13.91
C LYS A 249 -4.15 -10.17 -14.61
N ILE A 250 -3.33 -10.95 -13.91
CA ILE A 250 -2.72 -12.18 -14.44
C ILE A 250 -3.84 -13.16 -14.84
N LYS A 251 -4.88 -13.29 -14.02
CA LYS A 251 -6.06 -14.13 -14.31
C LYS A 251 -6.83 -13.64 -15.56
N THR A 252 -6.98 -12.32 -15.74
CA THR A 252 -7.79 -11.76 -16.83
C THR A 252 -7.10 -11.76 -18.19
N ASN A 253 -5.76 -11.75 -18.24
CA ASN A 253 -5.00 -11.86 -19.48
C ASN A 253 -5.04 -13.32 -19.98
N GLN A 254 -5.48 -13.58 -21.21
CA GLN A 254 -5.86 -14.94 -21.67
C GLN A 254 -4.71 -15.82 -22.20
N THR A 255 -3.44 -15.42 -22.10
CA THR A 255 -2.29 -16.16 -22.68
C THR A 255 -1.36 -16.76 -21.63
N LEU A 256 -1.11 -18.08 -21.71
CA LEU A 256 -0.51 -18.88 -20.63
C LEU A 256 1.01 -18.64 -20.37
N GLU A 257 1.81 -18.39 -21.42
CA GLU A 257 3.27 -18.25 -21.29
C GLU A 257 3.73 -16.95 -20.59
N PRO A 258 3.22 -15.75 -20.95
CA PRO A 258 3.58 -14.52 -20.23
C PRO A 258 3.16 -14.54 -18.75
N GLN A 259 2.09 -15.27 -18.40
CA GLN A 259 1.56 -15.37 -17.04
C GLN A 259 2.52 -16.05 -16.04
N ILE A 260 3.34 -17.03 -16.45
CA ILE A 260 4.20 -17.77 -15.52
C ILE A 260 5.18 -16.82 -14.81
N SER A 261 5.81 -15.93 -15.58
CA SER A 261 6.78 -14.97 -15.07
C SER A 261 6.14 -13.97 -14.09
N GLU A 262 4.88 -13.60 -14.34
CA GLU A 262 4.10 -12.70 -13.49
C GLU A 262 3.70 -13.38 -12.18
N TYR A 263 3.20 -14.63 -12.22
CA TYR A 263 2.91 -15.42 -11.02
C TYR A 263 4.17 -15.62 -10.15
N ILE A 264 5.30 -16.00 -10.77
CA ILE A 264 6.58 -16.14 -10.06
C ILE A 264 6.97 -14.80 -9.42
N SER A 265 6.73 -13.68 -10.09
CA SER A 265 7.01 -12.35 -9.56
C SER A 265 6.17 -12.04 -8.32
N VAL A 266 4.87 -12.34 -8.34
CA VAL A 266 3.99 -12.17 -7.17
C VAL A 266 4.42 -13.08 -6.02
N LEU A 267 4.73 -14.34 -6.30
CA LEU A 267 5.25 -15.28 -5.30
C LEU A 267 6.56 -14.80 -4.67
N ARG A 268 7.46 -14.19 -5.45
CA ARG A 268 8.66 -13.56 -4.91
C ARG A 268 8.31 -12.42 -3.96
N LEU A 269 7.32 -11.58 -4.24
CA LEU A 269 6.91 -10.51 -3.32
C LEU A 269 6.42 -11.09 -1.99
N ILE A 270 5.55 -12.10 -2.05
CA ILE A 270 5.03 -12.82 -0.89
C ILE A 270 6.18 -13.45 -0.09
N ASP A 271 7.15 -14.06 -0.77
CA ASP A 271 8.33 -14.66 -0.13
C ASP A 271 9.14 -13.64 0.68
N HIS A 272 9.32 -12.41 0.17
CA HIS A 272 10.03 -11.38 0.92
C HIS A 272 9.22 -10.89 2.13
N ILE A 273 7.90 -10.78 2.02
CA ILE A 273 7.02 -10.45 3.15
C ILE A 273 7.13 -11.54 4.24
N LEU A 274 7.09 -12.82 3.86
CA LEU A 274 7.28 -13.95 4.77
C LEU A 274 8.65 -13.89 5.46
N ALA A 275 9.72 -13.55 4.74
CA ALA A 275 11.06 -13.38 5.32
C ALA A 275 11.13 -12.22 6.32
N ILE A 276 10.39 -11.13 6.10
CA ILE A 276 10.26 -10.02 7.05
C ILE A 276 9.51 -10.47 8.31
N VAL A 277 8.40 -11.19 8.15
CA VAL A 277 7.63 -11.77 9.27
C VAL A 277 8.52 -12.69 10.11
N GLU A 278 9.22 -13.64 9.47
CA GLU A 278 10.17 -14.54 10.12
C GLU A 278 11.24 -13.74 10.89
N SER A 279 11.83 -12.71 10.26
CA SER A 279 12.84 -11.85 10.90
C SER A 279 12.32 -11.13 12.14
N LEU A 280 11.09 -10.61 12.11
CA LEU A 280 10.45 -9.95 13.25
C LEU A 280 10.17 -10.91 14.41
N ILE A 281 9.81 -12.16 14.10
CA ILE A 281 9.62 -13.20 15.11
C ILE A 281 10.95 -13.55 15.78
N HIS A 282 12.04 -13.69 15.02
CA HIS A 282 13.38 -13.88 15.58
C HIS A 282 13.80 -12.72 16.50
N VAL A 283 13.50 -11.48 16.09
CA VAL A 283 13.68 -10.30 16.95
C VAL A 283 12.88 -10.43 18.24
N LEU A 284 11.61 -10.82 18.16
CA LEU A 284 10.74 -11.01 19.33
C LEU A 284 11.27 -12.10 20.27
N ILE A 285 11.70 -13.24 19.73
CA ILE A 285 12.33 -14.33 20.49
C ILE A 285 13.53 -13.79 21.25
N ARG A 286 14.45 -13.08 20.59
CA ARG A 286 15.65 -12.52 21.23
C ARG A 286 15.31 -11.61 22.41
N PHE A 287 14.27 -10.79 22.27
CA PHE A 287 13.82 -9.91 23.35
C PHE A 287 13.17 -10.62 24.52
N LEU A 288 12.30 -11.60 24.24
CA LEU A 288 11.63 -12.38 25.27
C LEU A 288 12.62 -13.27 26.03
N SER A 289 13.63 -13.78 25.34
CA SER A 289 14.53 -14.76 25.92
C SER A 289 15.69 -14.18 26.71
N LYS A 290 16.06 -12.89 26.60
CA LYS A 290 17.19 -12.24 27.35
C LYS A 290 18.35 -13.23 27.65
N HIS A 291 18.84 -13.96 26.63
CA HIS A 291 19.90 -14.99 26.72
C HIS A 291 19.55 -16.40 27.27
N LYS A 292 18.30 -16.70 27.65
CA LYS A 292 17.81 -18.05 28.06
C LYS A 292 17.42 -18.98 26.90
N LEU A 293 17.94 -18.78 25.69
CA LEU A 293 17.88 -19.82 24.63
C LEU A 293 18.69 -21.08 25.03
N ILE A 294 19.46 -21.01 26.11
CA ILE A 294 20.30 -22.09 26.66
C ILE A 294 19.47 -23.27 27.19
N CYS A 295 18.16 -23.11 27.45
CA CYS A 295 17.29 -24.19 27.93
C CYS A 295 16.23 -24.63 26.90
N ILE A 296 16.54 -24.57 25.60
CA ILE A 296 15.62 -25.10 24.58
C ILE A 296 15.52 -26.62 24.74
N ASN A 297 14.33 -27.10 25.08
CA ASN A 297 14.06 -28.53 25.12
C ASN A 297 14.08 -29.11 23.69
N GLN A 298 15.23 -29.62 23.27
CA GLN A 298 15.47 -30.23 21.96
C GLN A 298 14.61 -31.48 21.70
N LYS A 299 13.86 -31.99 22.69
CA LYS A 299 12.90 -33.09 22.49
C LYS A 299 11.68 -32.65 21.69
N LYS A 300 11.32 -31.36 21.69
CA LYS A 300 10.14 -30.87 20.96
C LYS A 300 10.47 -30.62 19.49
N ALA A 301 9.61 -31.09 18.58
CA ALA A 301 9.83 -31.01 17.13
C ALA A 301 10.02 -29.57 16.62
N TYR A 302 9.21 -28.63 17.10
CA TYR A 302 9.32 -27.22 16.69
C TYR A 302 10.64 -26.57 17.11
N CYS A 303 11.24 -27.00 18.23
CA CYS A 303 12.55 -26.52 18.67
C CYS A 303 13.66 -26.95 17.69
N ARG A 304 13.61 -28.21 17.21
CA ARG A 304 14.59 -28.73 16.25
C ARG A 304 14.51 -27.97 14.92
N ILE A 305 13.29 -27.81 14.40
CA ILE A 305 13.03 -27.08 13.15
C ILE A 305 13.52 -25.63 13.26
N PHE A 306 13.25 -24.97 14.39
CA PHE A 306 13.70 -23.60 14.63
C PHE A 306 15.24 -23.51 14.63
N LEU A 307 15.93 -24.39 15.37
CA LEU A 307 17.39 -24.37 15.47
C LEU A 307 18.07 -24.66 14.12
N GLU A 308 17.55 -25.64 13.36
CA GLU A 308 18.03 -25.92 12.00
C GLU A 308 17.86 -24.70 11.09
N ARG A 309 16.69 -24.06 11.15
CA ARG A 309 16.40 -22.87 10.35
C ARG A 309 17.24 -21.67 10.75
N GLU A 310 17.53 -21.48 12.03
CA GLU A 310 18.34 -20.37 12.52
C GLU A 310 19.76 -20.39 11.92
N MET A 311 20.34 -21.58 11.73
CA MET A 311 21.64 -21.74 11.07
C MET A 311 21.59 -21.39 9.57
N GLY A 312 20.49 -21.70 8.89
CA GLY A 312 20.29 -21.49 7.45
C GLY A 312 19.59 -20.19 7.05
N LEU A 313 19.25 -19.32 8.00
CA LEU A 313 18.45 -18.12 7.74
C LEU A 313 19.26 -17.07 6.95
N LYS A 314 18.74 -16.62 5.80
CA LYS A 314 19.30 -15.47 5.07
C LYS A 314 19.13 -14.21 5.94
N LYS A 315 20.24 -13.70 6.47
CA LYS A 315 20.24 -12.68 7.52
C LYS A 315 20.03 -11.23 7.03
N SER A 316 19.55 -10.99 5.81
CA SER A 316 19.48 -9.63 5.23
C SER A 316 18.55 -8.71 6.04
N TYR A 317 17.28 -9.09 6.21
CA TYR A 317 16.34 -8.30 7.02
C TYR A 317 16.62 -8.40 8.51
N LEU A 318 16.98 -9.59 9.00
CA LEU A 318 17.26 -9.82 10.41
C LEU A 318 18.42 -8.96 10.95
N LYS A 319 19.56 -8.89 10.22
CA LYS A 319 20.70 -8.03 10.62
C LYS A 319 20.28 -6.55 10.67
N ASN A 320 19.52 -6.11 9.68
CA ASN A 320 19.10 -4.71 9.63
C ASN A 320 18.10 -4.37 10.74
N PHE A 321 17.16 -5.27 11.06
CA PHE A 321 16.30 -5.09 12.22
C PHE A 321 17.10 -5.04 13.51
N TYR A 322 18.07 -5.94 13.71
CA TYR A 322 18.93 -5.88 14.89
C TYR A 322 19.71 -4.56 14.99
N SER A 323 20.27 -4.07 13.88
CA SER A 323 20.98 -2.78 13.86
C SER A 323 20.07 -1.60 14.26
N VAL A 324 18.86 -1.55 13.70
CA VAL A 324 17.88 -0.51 14.03
C VAL A 324 17.49 -0.59 15.51
N ILE A 325 17.27 -1.81 15.99
CA ILE A 325 16.81 -2.07 17.35
C ILE A 325 17.91 -1.81 18.39
N SER A 326 19.17 -2.12 18.08
CA SER A 326 20.30 -1.81 18.98
C SER A 326 20.48 -0.32 19.22
N SER A 327 19.93 0.54 18.35
CA SER A 327 19.95 1.99 18.54
C SER A 327 18.81 2.53 19.43
N ILE A 328 17.87 1.66 19.84
CA ILE A 328 16.71 2.03 20.64
C ILE A 328 17.10 2.01 22.13
N PRO A 329 16.88 3.11 22.89
CA PRO A 329 17.17 3.15 24.32
C PRO A 329 16.41 2.09 25.11
N GLU A 330 17.01 1.57 26.18
CA GLU A 330 16.43 0.47 26.98
C GLU A 330 15.02 0.80 27.52
N LYS A 331 14.80 2.06 27.91
CA LYS A 331 13.50 2.57 28.39
C LYS A 331 12.35 2.40 27.37
N GLU A 332 12.65 2.36 26.07
CA GLU A 332 11.65 2.24 25.00
C GLU A 332 11.40 0.79 24.56
N LEU A 333 12.17 -0.18 25.07
CA LEU A 333 12.09 -1.58 24.62
C LEU A 333 10.73 -2.22 24.86
N LYS A 334 10.04 -1.85 25.95
CA LYS A 334 8.68 -2.34 26.22
C LYS A 334 7.68 -1.87 25.15
N GLY A 335 7.81 -0.60 24.73
CA GLY A 335 7.03 -0.03 23.62
C GLY A 335 7.34 -0.73 22.31
N LEU A 336 8.63 -0.92 22.00
CA LEU A 336 9.09 -1.67 20.82
C LEU A 336 8.47 -3.07 20.75
N LEU A 337 8.54 -3.83 21.84
CA LEU A 337 8.01 -5.20 21.88
C LEU A 337 6.50 -5.24 21.61
N LYS A 338 5.74 -4.28 22.14
CA LYS A 338 4.31 -4.13 21.84
C LYS A 338 4.08 -3.85 20.35
N ILE A 339 4.86 -2.93 19.75
CA ILE A 339 4.76 -2.58 18.33
C ILE A 339 5.12 -3.78 17.45
N VAL A 340 6.21 -4.50 17.74
CA VAL A 340 6.63 -5.69 16.99
C VAL A 340 5.51 -6.72 16.93
N LYS A 341 4.83 -7.00 18.06
CA LYS A 341 3.68 -7.91 18.09
C LYS A 341 2.53 -7.43 17.18
N VAL A 342 2.19 -6.14 17.25
CA VAL A 342 1.15 -5.54 16.40
C VAL A 342 1.51 -5.63 14.91
N VAL A 343 2.76 -5.36 14.55
CA VAL A 343 3.25 -5.45 13.17
C VAL A 343 3.16 -6.89 12.66
N ILE A 344 3.61 -7.87 13.45
CA ILE A 344 3.50 -9.30 13.08
C ILE A 344 2.04 -9.66 12.83
N LEU A 345 1.12 -9.33 13.75
CA LEU A 345 -0.31 -9.60 13.57
C LEU A 345 -0.87 -8.97 12.30
N SER A 346 -0.53 -7.70 12.05
CA SER A 346 -1.05 -6.96 10.90
C SER A 346 -0.49 -7.48 9.57
N LEU A 347 0.75 -7.97 9.53
CA LEU A 347 1.32 -8.64 8.37
C LEU A 347 0.67 -10.01 8.12
N LEU A 348 0.38 -10.78 9.18
CA LEU A 348 -0.33 -12.05 9.06
C LEU A 348 -1.77 -11.84 8.54
N GLU A 349 -2.45 -10.79 9.02
CA GLU A 349 -3.74 -10.31 8.51
C GLU A 349 -3.66 -9.96 7.03
N ALA A 350 -2.65 -9.17 6.61
CA ALA A 350 -2.47 -8.79 5.21
C ALA A 350 -2.23 -10.00 4.31
N LEU A 351 -1.48 -11.01 4.78
CA LEU A 351 -1.28 -12.27 4.05
C LEU A 351 -2.55 -13.10 3.95
N GLU A 352 -3.44 -13.05 4.93
CA GLU A 352 -4.75 -13.71 4.86
C GLU A 352 -5.69 -13.02 3.86
N SER A 353 -5.62 -11.69 3.74
CA SER A 353 -6.40 -10.91 2.78
C SER A 353 -5.95 -11.06 1.33
N ILE A 354 -4.87 -11.79 1.06
CA ILE A 354 -4.46 -12.11 -0.32
C ILE A 354 -5.47 -13.08 -0.92
N GLU A 355 -5.88 -12.83 -2.17
CA GLU A 355 -6.81 -13.68 -2.91
C GLU A 355 -6.13 -14.97 -3.40
N TRP A 356 -5.80 -15.86 -2.47
CA TRP A 356 -5.10 -17.13 -2.72
C TRP A 356 -5.75 -18.01 -3.79
N LYS A 357 -7.08 -17.91 -3.96
CA LYS A 357 -7.85 -18.56 -5.03
C LYS A 357 -7.29 -18.30 -6.44
N HIS A 358 -6.64 -17.15 -6.65
CA HIS A 358 -6.03 -16.78 -7.94
C HIS A 358 -4.66 -17.43 -8.16
N LEU A 359 -4.05 -18.01 -7.11
CA LEU A 359 -2.79 -18.75 -7.21
C LEU A 359 -3.00 -20.27 -7.28
N THR A 360 -4.18 -20.78 -6.90
CA THR A 360 -4.43 -22.23 -6.74
C THR A 360 -4.07 -23.04 -8.01
N ALA A 361 -4.62 -22.67 -9.17
CA ALA A 361 -4.35 -23.39 -10.42
C ALA A 361 -2.88 -23.34 -10.84
N PHE A 362 -2.18 -22.22 -10.56
CA PHE A 362 -0.76 -22.09 -10.82
C PHE A 362 0.06 -23.02 -9.91
N LEU A 363 -0.25 -23.04 -8.60
CA LEU A 363 0.46 -23.88 -7.63
C LEU A 363 0.26 -25.38 -7.88
N GLU A 364 -0.94 -25.79 -8.32
CA GLU A 364 -1.22 -27.16 -8.75
C GLU A 364 -0.33 -27.59 -9.92
N LYS A 365 -0.15 -26.71 -10.90
CA LYS A 365 0.68 -26.99 -12.08
C LYS A 365 2.17 -26.94 -11.76
N PHE A 366 2.58 -26.11 -10.79
CA PHE A 366 3.98 -25.91 -10.40
C PHE A 366 4.21 -26.18 -8.90
N PRO A 367 4.14 -27.46 -8.46
CA PRO A 367 4.12 -27.84 -7.05
C PRO A 367 5.38 -27.45 -6.26
N ALA A 368 6.51 -27.24 -6.93
CA ALA A 368 7.74 -26.77 -6.30
C ALA A 368 7.55 -25.42 -5.55
N HIS A 369 6.69 -24.54 -6.07
CA HIS A 369 6.36 -23.27 -5.43
C HIS A 369 5.49 -23.46 -4.19
N GLU A 370 4.51 -24.37 -4.25
CA GLU A 370 3.66 -24.72 -3.12
C GLU A 370 4.49 -25.32 -1.98
N ILE A 371 5.36 -26.29 -2.29
CA ILE A 371 6.27 -26.93 -1.32
C ILE A 371 7.16 -25.87 -0.64
N SER A 372 7.68 -24.91 -1.42
CA SER A 372 8.49 -23.80 -0.90
C SER A 372 7.70 -22.93 0.09
N LEU A 373 6.44 -22.61 -0.21
CA LEU A 373 5.57 -21.82 0.67
C LEU A 373 5.20 -22.59 1.94
N GLN A 374 4.85 -23.87 1.83
CA GLN A 374 4.57 -24.74 2.97
C GLN A 374 5.79 -24.84 3.90
N LYS A 375 6.99 -25.01 3.33
CA LYS A 375 8.24 -25.04 4.10
C LYS A 375 8.48 -23.74 4.88
N LYS A 376 8.23 -22.57 4.26
CA LYS A 376 8.29 -21.27 4.95
C LYS A 376 7.24 -21.13 6.05
N ARG A 377 6.01 -21.60 5.82
CA ARG A 377 4.94 -21.62 6.82
C ARG A 377 5.37 -22.44 8.05
N THR A 378 5.96 -23.62 7.83
CA THR A 378 6.49 -24.47 8.91
C THR A 378 7.59 -23.78 9.71
N TYR A 379 8.51 -23.07 9.05
CA TYR A 379 9.56 -22.30 9.73
C TYR A 379 8.99 -21.17 10.60
N ILE A 380 8.04 -20.39 10.06
CA ILE A 380 7.37 -19.33 10.81
C ILE A 380 6.60 -19.92 12.00
N GLN A 381 5.89 -21.03 11.80
CA GLN A 381 5.16 -21.72 12.87
C GLN A 381 6.10 -22.17 13.99
N ALA A 382 7.23 -22.79 13.64
CA ALA A 382 8.22 -23.24 14.59
C ALA A 382 8.78 -22.06 15.40
N ALA A 383 9.14 -20.95 14.73
CA ALA A 383 9.61 -19.74 15.38
C ALA A 383 8.55 -19.11 16.30
N LEU A 384 7.28 -19.04 15.88
CA LEU A 384 6.20 -18.53 16.73
C LEU A 384 6.00 -19.37 17.99
N LEU A 385 6.09 -20.69 17.90
CA LEU A 385 5.98 -21.58 19.06
C LEU A 385 7.09 -21.33 20.08
N MET A 386 8.28 -20.90 19.64
CA MET A 386 9.37 -20.49 20.55
C MET A 386 9.05 -19.23 21.36
N THR A 387 8.17 -18.36 20.87
CA THR A 387 7.79 -17.12 21.59
C THR A 387 6.83 -17.36 22.76
N ALA A 388 6.10 -18.48 22.76
CA ALA A 388 4.97 -18.75 23.66
C ALA A 388 3.83 -17.70 23.62
N GLU A 389 3.81 -16.80 22.62
CA GLU A 389 2.77 -15.77 22.48
C GLU A 389 1.48 -16.37 21.91
N ARG A 390 0.57 -16.77 22.80
CA ARG A 390 -0.69 -17.47 22.45
C ARG A 390 -1.49 -16.76 21.35
N ASN A 391 -1.59 -15.43 21.40
CA ASN A 391 -2.35 -14.66 20.41
C ASN A 391 -1.72 -14.74 19.00
N LEU A 392 -0.39 -14.66 18.90
CA LEU A 392 0.31 -14.79 17.61
C LEU A 392 0.19 -16.21 17.07
N ILE A 393 0.37 -17.21 17.93
CA ILE A 393 0.26 -18.62 17.58
C ILE A 393 -1.15 -18.94 17.08
N ALA A 394 -2.18 -18.52 17.82
CA ALA A 394 -3.58 -18.73 17.44
C ALA A 394 -3.91 -18.06 16.11
N ARG A 395 -3.52 -16.78 15.94
CA ARG A 395 -3.76 -16.04 14.69
C ARG A 395 -3.10 -16.71 13.49
N PHE A 396 -1.85 -17.14 13.63
CA PHE A 396 -1.11 -17.82 12.56
C PHE A 396 -1.72 -19.17 12.21
N ARG A 397 -2.08 -19.97 13.22
CA ARG A 397 -2.71 -21.29 13.01
C ARG A 397 -4.05 -21.17 12.27
N LEU A 398 -4.85 -20.16 12.63
CA LEU A 398 -6.15 -19.90 12.01
C LEU A 398 -6.04 -19.23 10.64
N SER A 399 -4.87 -18.71 10.26
CA SER A 399 -4.70 -18.08 8.95
C SER A 399 -4.85 -19.12 7.85
N ARG A 400 -5.80 -18.86 6.93
CA ARG A 400 -6.07 -19.71 5.78
C ARG A 400 -5.15 -19.36 4.62
N TRP A 401 -3.86 -19.65 4.76
CA TRP A 401 -2.91 -19.53 3.65
C TRP A 401 -2.91 -20.82 2.86
N PHE A 402 -3.25 -20.78 1.58
CA PHE A 402 -3.12 -21.90 0.64
C PHE A 402 -3.80 -23.23 1.03
N ASN A 403 -4.62 -23.27 2.10
CA ASN A 403 -5.31 -24.49 2.49
C ASN A 403 -6.38 -24.84 1.45
N LYS A 404 -6.29 -26.07 0.92
CA LYS A 404 -7.32 -26.70 0.10
C LYS A 404 -8.42 -27.43 0.90
N THR A 405 -8.47 -27.28 2.22
CA THR A 405 -9.37 -28.03 3.11
C THR A 405 -9.88 -27.08 4.21
N GLU A 406 -11.16 -26.96 4.57
CA GLU A 406 -12.39 -27.72 4.28
C GLU A 406 -13.58 -26.73 4.35
N ASN A 407 -14.58 -26.92 3.48
CA ASN A 407 -15.95 -26.61 3.90
C ASN A 407 -16.22 -27.46 5.14
N ILE A 408 -16.32 -26.82 6.30
CA ILE A 408 -16.99 -27.40 7.47
C ILE A 408 -18.48 -27.18 7.26
#